data_AF-A0A2H0VZN6-F1
#
_entry.id   AF-A0A2H0VZN6-F1
#
_cell.length_a   1.000
_cell.length_b   1.000
_cell.length_c   1.000
_cell.angle_alpha   90.00
_cell.angle_beta   90.00
_cell.angle_gamma   90.00
#
_symmetry.space_group_name_H-M   'P 1'
#
loop_
_entity.id
_entity.type
_entity.pdbx_description
1 polymer ?
#
loop_
_entity_poly.entity_id
_entity_poly.type
_entity_poly.pdbx_seq_one_letter_code
_entity_poly.pdbx_strand_id
1 'polypeptide(L)'
;MDRFTLIEVFLYWIIIIGGLSFFLKDFFANNIKKYSPFGRPINFLILAFPLVLIEEYLTCETPYKECIVITLPAFLILYLILYFIQKKFKLSYLKASVTLGVLGWINEFILVGRINELTLPLLVLFSILGFLIYFVLAIIPSYYLSK
;
A
#
# COMPACT_ATOMS: atom_id res chain seq x y z
N MET A 1 -21.18 -2.26 -19.47
CA MET A 1 -19.93 -2.82 -18.93
C MET A 1 -20.32 -3.67 -17.75
N ASP A 2 -20.09 -4.98 -17.83
CA ASP A 2 -20.32 -5.87 -16.70
C ASP A 2 -19.40 -5.43 -15.55
N ARG A 3 -19.99 -5.25 -14.36
CA ARG A 3 -19.24 -4.86 -13.17
C ARG A 3 -18.50 -6.10 -12.66
N PHE A 4 -17.17 -6.01 -12.54
CA PHE A 4 -16.39 -7.02 -11.84
C PHE A 4 -16.97 -7.27 -10.46
N THR A 5 -17.01 -8.53 -10.05
CA THR A 5 -17.34 -8.89 -8.68
C THR A 5 -16.23 -8.42 -7.75
N LEU A 6 -16.59 -8.18 -6.49
CA LEU A 6 -15.66 -7.77 -5.45
C LEU A 6 -14.45 -8.74 -5.38
N ILE A 7 -14.72 -10.04 -5.46
CA ILE A 7 -13.71 -11.11 -5.43
C ILE A 7 -12.74 -11.02 -6.62
N GLU A 8 -13.23 -10.71 -7.82
CA GLU A 8 -12.37 -10.57 -9.01
C GLU A 8 -11.44 -9.36 -8.88
N VAL A 9 -11.95 -8.23 -8.40
CA VAL A 9 -11.13 -7.04 -8.12
C VAL A 9 -10.02 -7.38 -7.12
N PHE A 10 -10.33 -8.18 -6.09
CA PHE A 10 -9.35 -8.61 -5.09
C PHE A 10 -8.32 -9.62 -5.63
N LEU A 11 -8.74 -10.59 -6.44
CA LEU A 11 -7.81 -11.54 -7.07
C LEU A 11 -6.85 -10.80 -8.00
N TYR A 12 -7.35 -9.84 -8.79
CA TYR A 12 -6.49 -8.99 -9.59
C TYR A 12 -5.54 -8.16 -8.73
N TRP A 13 -5.99 -7.62 -7.61
CA TRP A 13 -5.12 -6.93 -6.65
C TRP A 13 -3.98 -7.81 -6.13
N ILE A 14 -4.30 -8.94 -5.53
CA ILE A 14 -3.28 -9.75 -4.84
C ILE A 14 -2.37 -10.45 -5.86
N ILE A 15 -2.94 -11.01 -6.93
CA ILE A 15 -2.18 -11.81 -7.88
C ILE A 15 -1.43 -10.91 -8.86
N ILE A 16 -2.10 -9.93 -9.47
CA ILE A 16 -1.47 -9.08 -10.48
C ILE A 16 -0.58 -8.05 -9.79
N ILE A 17 -1.10 -7.22 -8.87
CA ILE A 17 -0.30 -6.17 -8.24
C ILE A 17 0.70 -6.76 -7.25
N GLY A 18 0.32 -7.77 -6.46
CA GLY A 18 1.23 -8.47 -5.55
C GLY A 18 2.34 -9.22 -6.27
N GLY A 19 1.99 -10.01 -7.28
CA GLY A 19 2.96 -10.73 -8.11
C GLY A 19 3.92 -9.77 -8.79
N LEU A 20 3.39 -8.76 -9.51
CA LEU A 20 4.21 -7.74 -10.17
C LEU A 20 5.10 -7.00 -9.19
N SER A 21 4.60 -6.63 -8.01
CA SER A 21 5.41 -5.94 -6.99
C SER A 21 6.61 -6.78 -6.54
N PHE A 22 6.43 -8.09 -6.39
CA PHE A 22 7.52 -9.00 -6.03
C PHE A 22 8.61 -9.11 -7.10
N PHE A 23 8.21 -9.15 -8.38
CA PHE A 23 9.16 -9.24 -9.50
C PHE A 23 9.84 -7.91 -9.81
N LEU A 24 9.10 -6.81 -9.70
CA LEU A 24 9.57 -5.49 -10.12
C LEU A 24 10.36 -4.75 -9.03
N LYS A 25 10.34 -5.20 -7.77
CA LYS A 25 11.04 -4.54 -6.66
C LYS A 25 12.52 -4.30 -6.94
N ASP A 26 13.21 -5.26 -7.55
CA ASP A 26 14.63 -5.16 -7.86
C ASP A 26 14.90 -4.15 -8.96
N PHE A 27 14.08 -4.19 -10.01
CA PHE A 27 14.17 -3.27 -11.12
C PHE A 27 13.97 -1.83 -10.65
N PHE A 28 12.88 -1.53 -9.92
CA PHE A 28 12.61 -0.17 -9.47
C PHE A 28 13.62 0.32 -8.43
N ALA A 29 13.99 -0.50 -7.45
CA ALA A 29 14.92 -0.10 -6.39
C ALA A 29 16.32 0.25 -6.93
N ASN A 30 16.79 -0.45 -7.96
CA ASN A 30 18.10 -0.21 -8.56
C ASN A 30 18.07 0.96 -9.54
N ASN A 31 17.01 1.08 -10.35
CA ASN A 31 16.90 2.16 -11.32
C ASN A 31 16.64 3.52 -10.66
N ILE A 32 15.85 3.58 -9.57
CA ILE A 32 15.55 4.88 -8.96
C ILE A 32 16.80 5.55 -8.36
N LYS A 33 17.77 4.78 -7.85
CA LYS A 33 19.06 5.34 -7.39
C LYS A 33 19.86 5.96 -8.54
N LYS A 34 19.71 5.41 -9.75
CA LYS A 34 20.42 5.86 -10.94
C LYS A 34 19.80 7.11 -11.56
N TYR A 35 18.48 7.22 -11.52
CA TYR A 35 17.72 8.27 -12.22
C TYR A 35 17.20 9.39 -11.32
N SER A 36 17.20 9.20 -10.01
CA SER A 36 16.72 10.21 -9.06
C SER A 36 17.88 10.86 -8.29
N PRO A 37 18.17 12.15 -8.51
CA PRO A 37 19.18 12.88 -7.75
C PRO A 37 18.74 13.18 -6.30
N PHE A 38 17.52 12.79 -5.92
CA PHE A 38 16.96 13.13 -4.61
C PHE A 38 17.45 12.21 -3.48
N GLY A 39 17.37 12.70 -2.24
CA GLY A 39 17.74 11.94 -1.05
C GLY A 39 16.87 10.70 -0.79
N ARG A 40 17.35 9.77 0.04
CA ARG A 40 16.66 8.50 0.33
C ARG A 40 15.17 8.60 0.71
N PRO A 41 14.72 9.58 1.53
CA PRO A 41 13.30 9.72 1.86
C PRO A 41 12.43 10.04 0.64
N ILE A 42 12.91 10.92 -0.25
CA ILE A 42 12.16 11.35 -1.44
C ILE A 42 12.07 10.18 -2.43
N ASN A 43 13.15 9.44 -2.65
CA ASN A 43 13.13 8.26 -3.52
C ASN A 43 12.18 7.17 -3.00
N PHE A 44 12.12 7.00 -1.68
CA PHE A 44 11.17 6.09 -1.06
C PHE A 44 9.72 6.51 -1.33
N LEU A 45 9.42 7.80 -1.18
CA LEU A 45 8.09 8.34 -1.49
C LEU A 45 7.75 8.23 -2.98
N ILE A 46 8.70 8.46 -3.89
CA ILE A 46 8.48 8.27 -5.33
C ILE A 46 8.10 6.82 -5.66
N LEU A 47 8.68 5.83 -4.95
CA LEU A 47 8.29 4.42 -5.12
C LEU A 47 6.92 4.10 -4.52
N ALA A 48 6.57 4.72 -3.39
CA ALA A 48 5.28 4.51 -2.73
C ALA A 48 4.12 5.23 -3.46
N PHE A 49 4.39 6.38 -4.08
CA PHE A 49 3.38 7.25 -4.69
C PHE A 49 2.50 6.59 -5.76
N PRO A 50 3.05 5.92 -6.81
CA PRO A 50 2.22 5.27 -7.81
C PRO A 50 1.40 4.11 -7.22
N LEU A 51 1.94 3.45 -6.19
CA LEU A 51 1.26 2.36 -5.49
C LEU A 51 0.03 2.89 -4.72
N VAL A 52 0.17 4.03 -4.03
CA VAL A 52 -0.95 4.71 -3.39
C VAL A 52 -1.97 5.17 -4.42
N LEU A 53 -1.55 5.81 -5.53
CA LEU A 53 -2.49 6.27 -6.56
C LEU A 53 -3.31 5.12 -7.18
N ILE A 54 -2.73 3.93 -7.34
CA ILE A 54 -3.44 2.76 -7.84
C ILE A 54 -4.48 2.27 -6.82
N GLU A 55 -4.14 2.33 -5.52
CA GLU A 55 -5.07 2.03 -4.43
C GLU A 55 -6.29 2.96 -4.50
N GLU A 56 -6.06 4.28 -4.44
CA GLU A 56 -7.11 5.30 -4.48
C GLU A 56 -8.00 5.22 -5.72
N TYR A 57 -7.42 4.96 -6.90
CA TYR A 57 -8.16 4.82 -8.14
C TYR A 57 -9.17 3.66 -8.11
N LEU A 58 -8.89 2.63 -7.31
CA LEU A 58 -9.72 1.43 -7.23
C LEU A 58 -10.65 1.44 -6.02
N THR A 59 -10.41 2.27 -4.99
CA THR A 59 -11.21 2.33 -3.76
C THR A 59 -12.10 3.56 -3.64
N CYS A 60 -11.79 4.68 -4.27
CA CYS A 60 -12.61 5.89 -4.17
C CYS A 60 -13.89 5.82 -5.03
N GLU A 61 -15.05 5.71 -4.36
CA GLU A 61 -16.38 5.79 -5.00
C GLU A 61 -16.93 7.23 -5.14
N THR A 62 -16.34 8.21 -4.44
CA THR A 62 -16.66 9.65 -4.50
C THR A 62 -15.97 10.34 -5.68
N PRO A 63 -16.28 11.61 -6.05
CA PRO A 63 -15.55 12.31 -7.09
C PRO A 63 -14.04 12.24 -6.81
N TYR A 64 -13.34 11.48 -7.66
CA TYR A 64 -11.95 11.03 -7.53
C TYR A 64 -10.96 12.11 -7.04
N LYS A 65 -11.20 13.37 -7.41
CA LYS A 65 -10.40 14.53 -6.98
C LYS A 65 -10.46 14.81 -5.48
N GLU A 66 -11.63 14.70 -4.85
CA GLU A 66 -11.81 15.02 -3.43
C GLU A 66 -11.20 13.94 -2.54
N CYS A 67 -11.37 12.68 -2.94
CA CYS A 67 -10.81 11.53 -2.26
C CYS A 67 -9.27 11.62 -2.25
N ILE A 68 -8.64 11.73 -3.43
CA ILE A 68 -7.18 11.83 -3.58
C ILE A 68 -6.59 12.94 -2.71
N VAL A 69 -7.21 14.11 -2.64
CA VAL A 69 -6.63 15.25 -1.92
C VAL A 69 -6.47 14.94 -0.42
N ILE A 70 -7.28 14.05 0.14
CA ILE A 70 -7.25 13.70 1.57
C ILE A 70 -6.44 12.43 1.81
N THR A 71 -6.70 11.38 1.03
CA THR A 71 -6.17 10.04 1.29
C THR A 71 -4.73 9.86 0.80
N LEU A 72 -4.36 10.44 -0.34
CA LEU A 72 -2.97 10.39 -0.85
C LEU A 72 -1.97 11.00 0.15
N PRO A 73 -2.17 12.20 0.73
CA PRO A 73 -1.28 12.70 1.79
C PRO A 73 -1.24 11.80 3.03
N ALA A 74 -2.38 11.23 3.44
CA ALA A 74 -2.45 10.35 4.60
C ALA A 74 -1.60 9.09 4.41
N PHE A 75 -1.66 8.46 3.24
CA PHE A 75 -0.82 7.32 2.92
C PHE A 75 0.65 7.69 2.78
N LEU A 76 0.98 8.82 2.16
CA LEU A 76 2.38 9.27 2.09
C LEU A 76 2.97 9.54 3.48
N ILE A 77 2.18 10.08 4.42
CA ILE A 77 2.56 10.22 5.83
C ILE A 77 2.76 8.85 6.47
N LEU A 78 1.87 7.88 6.24
CA LEU A 78 2.01 6.52 6.75
C LEU A 78 3.31 5.86 6.25
N TYR A 79 3.62 6.03 4.97
CA TYR A 79 4.88 5.58 4.37
C TYR A 79 6.10 6.29 4.97
N LEU A 80 6.04 7.60 5.22
CA LEU A 80 7.09 8.35 5.93
C LEU A 80 7.32 7.80 7.35
N ILE A 81 6.25 7.52 8.09
CA ILE A 81 6.33 6.89 9.42
C ILE A 81 7.04 5.54 9.30
N LEU A 82 6.64 4.71 8.33
CA LEU A 82 7.29 3.42 8.08
C LEU A 82 8.78 3.59 7.74
N TYR A 83 9.13 4.58 6.92
CA TYR A 83 10.53 4.90 6.60
C TYR A 83 11.34 5.14 7.88
N PHE A 84 10.84 5.94 8.81
CA PHE A 84 11.53 6.22 10.07
C PHE A 84 11.62 4.99 10.97
N ILE A 85 10.55 4.20 11.07
CA ILE A 85 10.53 2.95 11.85
C ILE A 85 11.55 1.97 11.27
N GLN A 86 11.48 1.68 9.97
CA GLN A 86 12.38 0.74 9.30
C GLN A 86 13.84 1.18 9.44
N LYS A 87 14.12 2.48 9.27
CA LYS A 87 15.48 3.04 9.45
C LYS A 87 15.98 2.93 10.89
N LYS A 88 15.13 3.27 11.88
CA LYS A 88 15.50 3.28 13.30
C LYS A 88 15.74 1.86 13.83
N PHE A 89 14.87 0.93 13.48
CA PHE A 89 14.91 -0.44 14.00
C PHE A 89 15.63 -1.43 13.07
N LYS A 90 16.17 -0.96 11.93
CA LYS A 90 16.85 -1.78 10.91
C LYS A 90 16.01 -3.00 10.51
N LEU A 91 14.71 -2.80 10.32
CA LEU A 91 13.80 -3.89 9.96
C LEU A 91 14.17 -4.43 8.58
N SER A 92 14.10 -5.76 8.42
CA SER A 92 14.12 -6.36 7.08
C SER A 92 12.93 -5.87 6.28
N TYR A 93 13.05 -5.84 4.95
CA TYR A 93 11.95 -5.37 4.11
C TYR A 93 10.66 -6.16 4.36
N LEU A 94 10.75 -7.48 4.57
CA LEU A 94 9.60 -8.32 4.93
C LEU A 94 8.93 -7.86 6.23
N LYS A 95 9.72 -7.59 7.28
CA LYS A 95 9.18 -7.11 8.56
C LYS A 95 8.53 -5.75 8.40
N ALA A 96 9.16 -4.84 7.65
CA ALA A 96 8.59 -3.52 7.38
C ALA A 96 7.29 -3.62 6.55
N SER A 97 7.24 -4.49 5.55
CA SER A 97 6.02 -4.74 4.76
C SER A 97 4.90 -5.34 5.61
N VAL A 98 5.21 -6.28 6.52
CA VAL A 98 4.23 -6.78 7.49
C VAL A 98 3.76 -5.67 8.43
N THR A 99 4.67 -4.83 8.93
CA THR A 99 4.30 -3.69 9.78
C THR A 99 3.36 -2.74 9.05
N LEU A 100 3.62 -2.40 7.79
CA LEU A 100 2.70 -1.56 7.01
C LEU A 100 1.37 -2.27 6.76
N GLY A 101 1.41 -3.57 6.45
CA GLY A 101 0.22 -4.43 6.37
C GLY A 101 -0.66 -4.30 7.61
N VAL A 102 -0.07 -4.42 8.80
CA VAL A 102 -0.80 -4.29 10.08
C VAL A 102 -1.30 -2.87 10.33
N LEU A 103 -0.51 -1.84 10.01
CA LEU A 103 -0.92 -0.45 10.21
C LEU A 103 -2.07 -0.04 9.29
N GLY A 104 -1.99 -0.41 8.01
CA GLY A 104 -3.07 -0.20 7.06
C GLY A 104 -4.30 -1.06 7.39
N TRP A 105 -4.09 -2.28 7.89
CA TRP A 105 -5.16 -3.12 8.41
C TRP A 105 -5.95 -2.48 9.56
N ILE A 106 -5.25 -1.84 10.51
CA ILE A 106 -5.90 -1.07 11.59
C ILE A 106 -6.70 0.11 11.01
N ASN A 107 -6.14 0.81 10.02
CA ASN A 107 -6.83 1.91 9.34
C ASN A 107 -8.13 1.43 8.67
N GLU A 108 -8.07 0.32 7.94
CA GLU A 108 -9.22 -0.28 7.26
C GLU A 108 -10.29 -0.74 8.25
N PHE A 109 -9.89 -1.37 9.36
CA PHE A 109 -10.82 -1.78 10.43
C PHE A 109 -11.55 -0.58 11.06
N ILE A 110 -10.83 0.53 11.26
CA ILE A 110 -11.40 1.77 11.80
C ILE A 110 -12.34 2.43 10.80
N LEU A 111 -12.08 2.34 9.49
CA LEU A 111 -12.91 2.92 8.44
C LEU A 111 -14.13 2.03 8.12
N VAL A 112 -13.91 0.78 7.77
CA VAL A 112 -14.95 -0.17 7.33
C VAL A 112 -15.86 -0.55 8.49
N GLY A 113 -15.31 -0.77 9.68
CA GLY A 113 -16.09 -1.12 10.88
C GLY A 113 -16.97 0.02 11.41
N ARG A 114 -16.73 1.26 10.97
CA ARG A 114 -17.52 2.45 11.36
C ARG A 114 -18.66 2.78 10.40
N ILE A 115 -18.50 2.41 9.14
CA ILE A 115 -19.39 2.86 8.05
C ILE A 115 -20.43 1.80 7.70
N ASN A 116 -20.13 0.52 7.90
CA ASN A 116 -21.02 -0.58 7.50
C ASN A 116 -21.27 -1.53 8.67
N GLU A 117 -22.54 -1.81 8.99
CA GLU A 117 -22.96 -2.90 9.90
C GLU A 117 -22.67 -4.28 9.28
N LEU A 118 -21.40 -4.58 9.02
CA LEU A 118 -20.99 -5.83 8.40
C LEU A 118 -21.08 -6.98 9.39
N THR A 119 -21.49 -8.14 8.88
CA THR A 119 -21.41 -9.39 9.64
C THR A 119 -19.95 -9.74 9.94
N LEU A 120 -19.70 -10.37 11.09
CA LEU A 120 -18.35 -10.76 11.53
C LEU A 120 -17.52 -11.48 10.44
N PRO A 121 -18.07 -12.42 9.64
CA PRO A 121 -17.31 -13.08 8.58
C PRO A 121 -16.87 -12.13 7.45
N LEU A 122 -17.75 -11.20 7.04
CA LEU A 122 -17.41 -10.20 6.03
C LEU A 122 -16.35 -9.24 6.57
N LEU A 123 -16.50 -8.79 7.82
CA LEU A 123 -15.50 -7.96 8.49
C LEU A 123 -14.12 -8.63 8.49
N VAL A 124 -14.03 -9.90 8.90
CA VAL A 124 -12.77 -10.68 8.89
C VAL A 124 -12.19 -10.78 7.48
N LEU A 125 -13.03 -11.03 6.47
CA LEU A 125 -12.60 -11.11 5.07
C LEU A 125 -12.02 -9.77 4.58
N PHE A 126 -12.76 -8.67 4.71
CA PHE A 126 -12.30 -7.33 4.31
C PHE A 126 -11.01 -6.92 5.03
N SER A 127 -10.87 -7.33 6.28
CA SER A 127 -9.68 -7.07 7.06
C SER A 127 -8.47 -7.85 6.59
N ILE A 128 -8.60 -9.14 6.26
CA ILE A 128 -7.49 -9.89 5.64
C ILE A 128 -7.10 -9.25 4.30
N LEU A 129 -8.08 -8.79 3.53
CA LEU A 129 -7.85 -8.17 2.23
C LEU A 129 -7.11 -6.82 2.36
N GLY A 130 -7.54 -5.95 3.27
CA GLY A 130 -6.85 -4.70 3.57
C GLY A 130 -5.39 -4.95 3.95
N PHE A 131 -5.14 -5.89 4.88
CA PHE A 131 -3.78 -6.28 5.26
C PHE A 131 -2.92 -6.66 4.04
N LEU A 132 -3.45 -7.51 3.15
CA LEU A 132 -2.71 -7.99 1.97
C LEU A 132 -2.38 -6.87 0.98
N ILE A 133 -3.32 -5.94 0.76
CA ILE A 133 -3.11 -4.76 -0.08
C ILE A 133 -1.95 -3.93 0.47
N TYR A 134 -2.02 -3.52 1.73
CA TYR A 134 -0.97 -2.70 2.35
C TYR A 134 0.38 -3.42 2.44
N PHE A 135 0.37 -4.72 2.67
CA PHE A 135 1.57 -5.54 2.63
C PHE A 135 2.23 -5.49 1.25
N VAL A 136 1.46 -5.69 0.18
CA VAL A 136 1.94 -5.68 -1.21
C VAL A 136 2.52 -4.32 -1.59
N LEU A 137 1.80 -3.24 -1.28
CA LEU A 137 2.22 -1.88 -1.61
C LEU A 137 3.54 -1.51 -0.91
N ALA A 138 3.81 -2.10 0.26
CA ALA A 138 5.05 -1.88 0.99
C ALA A 138 6.29 -2.56 0.38
N ILE A 139 6.14 -3.58 -0.46
CA ILE A 139 7.25 -4.47 -0.86
C ILE A 139 8.37 -3.69 -1.55
N ILE A 140 8.03 -2.95 -2.62
CA ILE A 140 9.01 -2.18 -3.40
C ILE A 140 9.69 -1.10 -2.56
N PRO A 141 8.95 -0.18 -1.90
CA PRO A 141 9.57 0.90 -1.12
C PRO A 141 10.38 0.34 0.07
N SER A 142 9.88 -0.65 0.82
CA SER A 142 10.63 -1.25 1.93
C SER A 142 11.87 -2.00 1.46
N TYR A 143 11.83 -2.63 0.29
CA TYR A 143 12.99 -3.29 -0.31
C TYR A 143 14.08 -2.30 -0.68
N TYR A 144 13.70 -1.15 -1.27
CA TYR A 144 14.64 -0.07 -1.58
C TYR A 144 15.41 0.42 -0.35
N LEU A 145 14.75 0.57 0.81
CA LEU A 145 15.43 1.01 2.04
C LEU A 145 16.38 -0.03 2.63
N SER A 146 16.15 -1.31 2.36
CA SER A 146 17.00 -2.38 2.87
C SER A 146 18.34 -2.51 2.12
N LYS A 147 18.47 -1.89 0.94
CA LYS A 147 19.70 -1.80 0.13
C LYS A 147 20.45 -0.48 0.36
#